data_AF-A0A1Q3K3D4-F1
#
_entry.id   AF-A0A1Q3K3D4-F1
#
_cell.length_a   1.000
_cell.length_b   1.000
_cell.length_c   1.000
_cell.angle_alpha   90.00
_cell.angle_beta   90.00
_cell.angle_gamma   90.00
#
_symmetry.space_group_name_H-M   'P 1'
#
loop_
_entity.id
_entity.type
_entity.pdbx_description
1 polymer ?
#
loop_
_entity_poly.entity_id
_entity_poly.type
_entity_poly.pdbx_seq_one_letter_code
_entity_poly.pdbx_strand_id
1 'polypeptide(L)'
;DGKMLARLGAVAFVAVAITATVVELTRKEERPEMESARPAQTNALDPLSAELFRCQSLGEAGPRDPACLRAWAESRRRFLTPGTGNATADREQSRAPAEGSSASEARRRDAAPQTEDAE
;
A
#
# COMPACT_ATOMS: atom_id res chain seq x y z
N ASP A 1 38.86 1.04 37.47
CA ASP A 1 37.54 0.75 38.11
C ASP A 1 36.82 -0.47 37.55
N GLY A 2 37.19 -1.68 37.99
CA GLY A 2 36.47 -2.90 37.62
C GLY A 2 34.99 -2.90 38.04
N LYS A 3 34.64 -2.13 39.09
CA LYS A 3 33.25 -1.96 39.54
C LYS A 3 32.40 -1.14 38.56
N MET A 4 33.00 -0.21 37.82
CA MET A 4 32.28 0.57 36.81
C MET A 4 32.01 -0.29 35.57
N LEU A 5 32.99 -1.08 35.15
CA LEU A 5 32.85 -2.04 34.05
C LEU A 5 31.80 -3.12 34.36
N ALA A 6 31.78 -3.65 35.58
CA ALA A 6 30.77 -4.61 36.01
C ALA A 6 29.35 -4.02 35.98
N ARG A 7 29.18 -2.77 36.40
CA ARG A 7 27.88 -2.08 36.33
C ARG A 7 27.44 -1.86 34.89
N LEU A 8 28.36 -1.47 34.02
CA LEU A 8 28.05 -1.27 32.60
C LEU A 8 27.61 -2.58 31.93
N GLY A 9 28.32 -3.67 32.20
CA GLY A 9 27.96 -4.99 31.69
C GLY A 9 26.58 -5.45 32.20
N ALA A 10 26.29 -5.27 33.48
CA ALA A 10 24.99 -5.62 34.06
C ALA A 10 23.85 -4.80 33.43
N VAL A 11 24.03 -3.49 33.26
CA VAL A 11 23.02 -2.62 32.63
C VAL A 11 22.80 -3.02 31.17
N ALA A 12 23.86 -3.27 30.41
CA ALA A 12 23.74 -3.70 29.02
C ALA A 12 23.00 -5.04 28.90
N PHE A 13 23.31 -6.01 29.77
CA PHE A 13 22.62 -7.30 29.78
C PHE A 13 21.13 -7.16 30.12
N VAL A 14 20.79 -6.34 31.12
CA VAL A 14 19.39 -6.07 31.48
C VAL A 14 18.64 -5.39 30.34
N ALA A 15 19.26 -4.41 29.66
CA ALA A 15 18.65 -3.76 28.51
C ALA A 15 18.36 -4.76 27.37
N VAL A 16 19.33 -5.63 27.04
CA VAL A 16 19.15 -6.68 26.03
C VAL A 16 18.04 -7.66 26.44
N ALA A 17 18.00 -8.08 27.70
CA ALA A 17 16.96 -8.98 28.21
C ALA A 17 15.55 -8.37 28.12
N ILE A 18 15.40 -7.08 28.41
CA ILE A 18 14.12 -6.35 28.28
C ILE A 18 13.72 -6.25 26.80
N THR A 19 14.64 -5.90 25.91
CA THR A 19 14.33 -5.85 24.46
C THR A 19 13.90 -7.23 23.94
N ALA A 20 14.58 -8.30 24.36
CA ALA A 20 14.24 -9.66 23.96
C ALA A 20 12.84 -10.07 24.44
N THR A 21 12.48 -9.77 25.71
CA THR A 21 11.14 -10.09 26.23
C THR A 21 10.05 -9.29 25.52
N VAL A 22 10.27 -8.01 25.23
CA VAL A 22 9.31 -7.20 24.45
C VAL A 22 9.10 -7.83 23.07
N VAL A 23 10.17 -8.17 22.34
CA VAL A 23 10.06 -8.79 21.00
C VAL A 23 9.36 -10.14 21.05
N GLU A 24 9.64 -10.96 22.07
CA GLU A 24 9.04 -12.29 22.19
C GLU A 24 7.55 -12.21 22.56
N LEU A 25 7.15 -11.22 23.37
CA LEU A 25 5.75 -10.92 23.64
C LEU A 25 5.03 -10.39 22.40
N THR A 26 5.62 -9.44 21.67
CA THR A 26 5.05 -8.94 20.40
C THR A 26 4.92 -10.06 19.37
N ARG A 27 5.95 -10.90 19.19
CA ARG A 27 5.89 -12.03 18.25
C ARG A 27 4.85 -13.08 18.64
N LYS A 28 4.62 -13.29 19.93
CA LYS A 28 3.65 -14.28 20.44
C LYS A 28 2.22 -13.76 20.39
N GLU A 29 2.03 -12.45 20.47
CA GLU A 29 0.76 -11.77 20.16
C GLU A 29 0.51 -11.72 18.65
N GLU A 30 1.57 -11.59 17.84
CA GLU A 30 1.45 -11.58 16.39
C GLU A 30 1.20 -12.98 15.78
N ARG A 31 1.74 -14.07 16.36
CA ARG A 31 1.63 -15.42 15.77
C ARG A 31 0.22 -16.05 15.73
N PRO A 32 -0.79 -15.67 16.54
CA PRO A 32 -2.15 -16.16 16.37
C PRO A 32 -2.99 -15.35 15.37
N GLU A 33 -2.59 -14.12 14.98
CA GLU A 33 -3.46 -13.23 14.18
C GLU A 33 -2.82 -12.56 12.95
N MET A 34 -1.49 -12.51 12.81
CA MET A 34 -0.89 -12.01 11.56
C MET A 34 -0.63 -13.11 10.52
N GLU A 35 -1.72 -13.77 10.13
CA GLU A 35 -1.86 -14.21 8.74
C GLU A 35 -2.29 -13.05 7.82
N SER A 36 -2.70 -11.89 8.37
CA SER A 36 -3.19 -10.74 7.59
C SER A 36 -2.42 -9.43 7.80
N ALA A 37 -1.09 -9.49 7.87
CA ALA A 37 -0.25 -8.34 7.55
C ALA A 37 0.51 -8.56 6.24
N ARG A 38 -0.15 -9.16 5.25
CA ARG A 38 0.29 -9.15 3.86
C ARG A 38 -0.26 -7.88 3.20
N PRO A 39 0.49 -6.78 3.09
CA PRO A 39 0.10 -5.70 2.17
C PRO A 39 0.19 -6.15 0.70
N ALA A 40 0.61 -7.37 0.42
CA ALA A 40 0.95 -7.80 -0.94
C ALA A 40 -0.23 -8.12 -1.86
N GLN A 41 -1.50 -8.07 -1.42
CA GLN A 41 -2.63 -8.36 -2.31
C GLN A 41 -3.27 -7.12 -2.93
N THR A 42 -3.14 -5.94 -2.32
CA THR A 42 -3.58 -4.67 -2.93
C THR A 42 -2.54 -4.04 -3.86
N ASN A 43 -1.29 -4.53 -3.81
CA ASN A 43 -0.15 -3.99 -4.57
C ASN A 43 0.09 -4.65 -5.94
N ALA A 44 -0.57 -5.77 -6.26
CA ALA A 44 -0.31 -6.51 -7.50
C ALA A 44 -0.79 -5.78 -8.78
N LEU A 45 -1.58 -4.71 -8.65
CA LEU A 45 -2.13 -3.92 -9.76
C LEU A 45 -1.54 -2.50 -9.86
N ASP A 46 -0.69 -2.07 -8.92
CA ASP A 46 -0.15 -0.70 -8.92
C ASP A 46 1.22 -0.66 -9.61
N PRO A 47 1.38 0.07 -10.74
CA PRO A 47 2.68 0.23 -11.39
C PRO A 47 3.73 0.86 -10.47
N LEU A 48 3.32 1.60 -9.44
CA LEU A 48 4.23 2.15 -8.43
C LEU A 48 4.96 1.05 -7.65
N SER A 49 4.31 -0.08 -7.39
CA SER A 49 4.87 -1.17 -6.59
C SER A 49 5.93 -1.95 -7.37
N ALA A 50 5.76 -2.09 -8.68
CA ALA A 50 6.78 -2.64 -9.57
C ALA A 50 8.04 -1.76 -9.60
N GLU A 51 7.86 -0.44 -9.65
CA GLU A 51 8.96 0.52 -9.65
C GLU A 51 9.72 0.55 -8.31
N LEU A 52 9.00 0.46 -7.19
CA LEU A 52 9.61 0.33 -5.86
C LEU A 52 10.43 -0.95 -5.72
N PHE A 53 9.97 -2.07 -6.28
CA PHE A 53 10.71 -3.33 -6.28
C PHE A 53 11.99 -3.24 -7.11
N ARG A 54 11.92 -2.61 -8.29
CA ARG A 54 13.09 -2.29 -9.13
C ARG A 54 14.09 -1.43 -8.37
N CYS A 55 13.62 -0.40 -7.67
CA CYS A 55 14.49 0.47 -6.88
C CYS A 55 15.12 -0.23 -5.68
N GLN A 56 14.43 -1.20 -5.08
CA GLN A 56 14.97 -2.00 -3.99
C GLN A 56 16.09 -2.93 -4.47
N SER A 57 15.99 -3.50 -5.69
CA SER A 57 17.03 -4.36 -6.25
C SER A 57 18.31 -3.60 -6.64
N LEU A 58 18.25 -2.27 -6.77
CA LEU A 58 19.43 -1.42 -7.02
C LEU A 58 20.31 -1.20 -5.78
N GLY A 59 19.79 -1.44 -4.56
CA GLY A 59 20.53 -1.25 -3.31
C GLY A 59 21.11 0.17 -3.18
N GLU A 60 22.42 0.27 -2.96
CA GLU A 60 23.16 1.54 -2.80
C GLU A 60 23.07 2.48 -4.01
N ALA A 61 22.74 1.97 -5.20
CA ALA A 61 22.53 2.81 -6.38
C ALA A 61 21.15 3.50 -6.36
N GLY A 62 20.16 2.93 -5.65
CA GLY A 62 18.78 3.43 -5.58
C GLY A 62 18.67 4.90 -5.14
N PRO A 63 19.33 5.34 -4.05
CA PRO A 63 19.31 6.73 -3.61
C PRO A 63 19.94 7.74 -4.59
N ARG A 64 20.67 7.27 -5.61
CA ARG A 64 21.28 8.11 -6.64
C ARG A 64 20.43 8.19 -7.91
N ASP A 65 19.41 7.35 -8.06
CA ASP A 65 18.52 7.34 -9.21
C ASP A 65 17.33 8.30 -8.98
N PRO A 66 17.16 9.34 -9.83
CA PRO A 66 16.05 10.29 -9.70
C PRO A 66 14.66 9.66 -9.94
N ALA A 67 14.56 8.52 -10.63
CA ALA A 67 13.32 7.76 -10.74
C ALA A 67 12.94 7.09 -9.42
N CYS A 68 13.92 6.52 -8.72
CA CYS A 68 13.70 5.88 -7.43
C CYS A 68 13.32 6.86 -6.32
N LEU A 69 13.96 8.04 -6.29
CA LEU A 69 13.60 9.10 -5.36
C LEU A 69 12.14 9.56 -5.55
N ARG A 70 11.68 9.65 -6.81
CA ARG A 70 10.28 9.99 -7.11
C ARG A 70 9.31 8.90 -6.68
N ALA A 71 9.63 7.63 -6.95
CA ALA A 71 8.80 6.50 -6.57
C ALA A 71 8.60 6.42 -5.04
N TRP A 72 9.65 6.64 -4.25
CA TRP A 72 9.55 6.70 -2.79
C TRP A 72 8.74 7.88 -2.28
N ALA A 73 8.93 9.07 -2.87
CA ALA A 73 8.16 10.24 -2.48
C ALA A 73 6.65 10.04 -2.73
N GLU A 74 6.28 9.46 -3.87
CA GLU A 74 4.89 9.16 -4.21
C GLU A 74 4.30 8.07 -3.30
N SER A 75 5.05 7.00 -3.03
CA SER A 75 4.67 5.97 -2.06
C SER A 75 4.35 6.58 -0.69
N ARG A 76 5.28 7.40 -0.16
CA ARG A 76 5.10 8.09 1.11
C ARG A 76 3.88 9.01 1.11
N ARG A 77 3.64 9.75 0.02
CA ARG A 77 2.48 10.63 -0.11
C ARG A 77 1.16 9.86 -0.03
N ARG A 78 1.05 8.71 -0.69
CA ARG A 78 -0.15 7.85 -0.65
C ARG A 78 -0.40 7.29 0.74
N PHE A 79 0.65 6.84 1.43
CA PHE A 79 0.54 6.36 2.81
C PHE A 79 0.12 7.45 3.79
N LEU A 80 0.67 8.66 3.64
CA LEU A 80 0.39 9.78 4.54
C LEU A 80 -0.89 10.53 4.20
N THR A 81 -1.55 10.25 3.07
CA THR A 81 -2.84 10.87 2.75
C THR A 81 -3.86 9.87 2.20
N PRO A 82 -4.36 8.95 3.06
CA PRO A 82 -5.26 7.87 2.64
C PRO A 82 -6.63 8.33 2.11
N GLY A 83 -6.98 9.61 2.22
CA GLY A 83 -8.29 10.16 1.84
C GLY A 83 -8.30 11.19 0.71
N THR A 84 -7.14 11.61 0.18
CA THR A 84 -7.09 12.55 -0.96
C THR A 84 -6.48 11.92 -2.21
N GLY A 85 -5.59 10.93 -2.08
CA GLY A 85 -4.91 10.29 -3.22
C GLY A 85 -5.79 9.31 -4.01
N ASN A 86 -6.62 8.53 -3.31
CA ASN A 86 -7.63 7.64 -3.90
C ASN A 86 -8.73 8.42 -4.61
N ALA A 87 -9.25 9.50 -3.99
CA ALA A 87 -10.26 10.36 -4.63
C ALA A 87 -9.76 11.05 -5.92
N THR A 88 -8.46 11.39 -6.01
CA THR A 88 -7.88 11.95 -7.24
C THR A 88 -7.55 10.89 -8.30
N ALA A 89 -7.11 9.70 -7.88
CA ALA A 89 -6.79 8.60 -8.79
C ALA A 89 -8.05 7.99 -9.41
N ASP A 90 -9.10 7.75 -8.60
CA ASP A 90 -10.42 7.33 -9.10
C ASP A 90 -11.03 8.38 -10.04
N ARG A 91 -10.83 9.68 -9.74
CA ARG A 91 -11.35 10.76 -10.60
C ARG A 91 -10.59 10.89 -11.92
N GLU A 92 -9.29 10.65 -11.96
CA GLU A 92 -8.49 10.64 -13.20
C GLU A 92 -8.78 9.38 -14.04
N GLN A 93 -8.91 8.22 -13.39
CA GLN A 93 -9.27 6.94 -14.04
C GLN A 93 -10.69 6.95 -14.60
N SER A 94 -11.61 7.66 -13.93
CA SER A 94 -12.98 7.87 -14.42
C SER A 94 -13.07 8.96 -15.49
N ARG A 95 -12.02 9.77 -15.70
CA ARG A 95 -12.04 10.93 -16.62
C ARG A 95 -11.56 10.66 -18.04
N ALA A 96 -11.01 9.48 -18.37
CA ALA A 96 -10.70 9.17 -19.77
C ALA A 96 -10.74 7.67 -20.14
N PRO A 97 -11.26 7.28 -21.33
CA PRO A 97 -12.02 8.04 -22.32
C PRO A 97 -13.51 7.65 -22.38
N ALA A 98 -14.34 8.69 -22.44
CA ALA A 98 -15.72 8.59 -22.92
C ALA A 98 -15.71 8.32 -24.44
N GLU A 99 -15.63 7.05 -24.86
CA GLU A 99 -15.92 6.68 -26.27
C GLU A 99 -16.89 5.48 -26.42
N GLY A 100 -17.36 4.84 -25.34
CA GLY A 100 -18.21 3.65 -25.43
C GLY A 100 -19.67 3.78 -24.99
N SER A 101 -20.02 4.79 -24.17
CA SER A 101 -21.31 4.77 -23.44
C SER A 101 -22.50 5.23 -24.29
N SER A 102 -22.29 6.11 -25.27
CA SER A 102 -23.41 6.66 -26.07
C SER A 102 -24.09 5.62 -26.98
N ALA A 103 -23.35 4.60 -27.42
CA ALA A 103 -23.91 3.52 -28.27
C ALA A 103 -24.83 2.57 -27.49
N SER A 104 -24.64 2.45 -26.17
CA SER A 104 -25.39 1.51 -25.32
C SER A 104 -26.71 2.10 -24.82
N GLU A 105 -26.76 3.42 -24.63
CA GLU A 105 -27.98 4.14 -24.22
C GLU A 105 -29.01 4.22 -25.37
N ALA A 106 -28.55 4.38 -26.61
CA ALA A 106 -29.42 4.43 -27.78
C ALA A 106 -30.16 3.09 -28.00
N ARG A 107 -29.45 1.96 -27.85
CA ARG A 107 -30.03 0.61 -28.05
C ARG A 107 -31.09 0.25 -27.00
N ARG A 108 -31.10 0.90 -25.83
CA ARG A 108 -32.12 0.66 -24.79
C ARG A 108 -33.43 1.41 -25.04
N ARG A 109 -33.42 2.49 -25.81
CA ARG A 109 -34.65 3.24 -26.13
C ARG A 109 -35.47 2.61 -27.25
N ASP A 110 -34.86 1.79 -28.11
CA ASP A 110 -35.54 1.10 -29.21
C ASP A 110 -36.28 -0.19 -28.79
N ALA A 111 -36.20 -0.61 -27.51
CA ALA A 111 -36.70 -1.90 -27.03
C ALA A 111 -37.95 -1.83 -26.13
N ALA A 112 -38.77 -0.79 -26.23
CA ALA A 112 -40.09 -0.78 -25.59
C ALA A 112 -41.15 -1.34 -26.57
N PRO A 113 -41.80 -2.49 -26.28
CA PRO A 113 -42.93 -2.95 -27.06
C PRO A 113 -44.18 -2.11 -26.73
N GLN A 114 -44.79 -1.54 -27.76
CA GLN A 114 -46.12 -0.97 -27.70
C GLN A 114 -47.11 -2.15 -27.65
N THR A 115 -47.97 -2.20 -26.63
CA THR A 115 -49.18 -3.03 -26.68
C THR A 115 -50.36 -2.09 -26.80
N GLU A 116 -50.92 -2.09 -28.00
CA GLU A 116 -52.12 -1.40 -28.46
C GLU A 116 -53.36 -1.74 -27.63
N ASP A 117 -54.22 -0.72 -27.49
CA ASP A 117 -55.58 -0.78 -27.01
C ASP A 117 -56.51 -1.55 -27.98
N ALA A 118 -57.29 -2.47 -27.43
CA ALA A 118 -58.62 -2.89 -27.90
C ALA A 118 -59.34 -3.38 -26.62
N GLU A 119 -60.51 -2.90 -26.21
CA GLU A 119 -61.72 -2.43 -26.89
C GLU A 119 -62.52 -1.53 -25.94
#